data_AF-A0AAW0H046-F1
#
_entry.id   AF-A0AAW0H046-F1
#
_cell.length_a   1.000
_cell.length_b   1.000
_cell.length_c   1.000
_cell.angle_alpha   90.00
_cell.angle_beta   90.00
_cell.angle_gamma   90.00
#
_symmetry.space_group_name_H-M   'P 1'
#
loop_
_entity.id
_entity.type
_entity.pdbx_description
1 polymer ?
#
loop_
_entity_poly.entity_id
_entity_poly.type
_entity_poly.pdbx_seq_one_letter_code
_entity_poly.pdbx_strand_id
1 'polypeptide(L)'
;MLSVSPFSDLTGTELYRSSFEYDPGEHPEVVTARNAWLIDGDLDKALELMPRRVVAERCILESYKKQNGETRNAMGALSTIPKNLRLMYVHAYQSYVWNAIVSERIRIHGAEKPAIGDLVFEKSEDPELTEEIVDDDAADDEKADKGINDEAENSGRASKRSRKAWEPPKVKTLTAEDVDKYSIFDVIMPLPGRDVAFPGGQLGERYRQFLVTDGLDPDNFERKQREYSLGGSYRKILHLPKELSWNVLRYTDPDVALAQADEDKLLGFDPPVIDENGKFMALQISLQLGTAAYATMALREVTKTETSSHFQTGLTQASEDQRYKASAETAEAVAGEDGS
;
A
#
# COMPACT_ATOMS: atom_id res chain seq x y z
N MET A 1 22.72 -0.24 16.49
CA MET A 1 23.20 0.87 17.34
C MET A 1 23.16 2.13 16.48
N LEU A 2 21.97 2.70 16.32
CA LEU A 2 21.77 3.93 15.54
C LEU A 2 22.03 5.11 16.48
N SER A 3 23.08 5.85 16.17
CA SER A 3 23.50 7.06 16.87
C SER A 3 22.43 8.14 16.72
N VAL A 4 21.69 8.40 17.78
CA VAL A 4 20.84 9.58 17.90
C VAL A 4 21.75 10.74 18.29
N SER A 5 22.06 11.63 17.34
CA SER A 5 22.68 12.93 17.64
C SER A 5 21.59 14.01 17.77
N PRO A 6 21.82 15.05 18.61
CA PRO A 6 20.75 15.83 19.20
C PRO A 6 20.27 16.96 18.27
N PHE A 7 18.99 16.93 17.92
CA PHE A 7 18.25 17.95 17.19
C PHE A 7 17.92 19.16 18.09
N SER A 8 18.90 19.99 18.44
CA SER A 8 18.64 21.20 19.25
C SER A 8 18.78 22.54 18.53
N ASP A 9 19.32 22.61 17.30
CA ASP A 9 19.72 23.90 16.71
C ASP A 9 19.36 24.10 15.22
N LEU A 10 18.24 23.54 14.74
CA LEU A 10 17.78 23.78 13.36
C LEU A 10 16.52 24.64 13.31
N THR A 11 16.58 25.72 12.56
CA THR A 11 15.43 26.60 12.30
C THR A 11 14.39 25.87 11.43
N GLY A 12 13.10 26.20 11.53
CA GLY A 12 12.01 25.47 10.87
C GLY A 12 12.14 25.30 9.34
N THR A 13 12.94 26.14 8.68
CA THR A 13 13.30 26.03 7.26
C THR A 13 14.36 24.98 6.93
N GLU A 14 15.23 24.60 7.86
CA GLU A 14 16.26 23.57 7.67
C GLU A 14 15.70 22.17 7.92
N LEU A 15 14.79 22.02 8.88
CA LEU A 15 14.00 20.79 9.07
C LEU A 15 13.20 20.47 7.80
N TYR A 16 12.57 21.48 7.17
CA TYR A 16 11.81 21.31 5.93
C TYR A 16 12.68 20.91 4.72
N ARG A 17 13.95 21.34 4.66
CA ARG A 17 14.89 20.93 3.61
C ARG A 17 15.42 19.50 3.80
N SER A 18 15.54 19.03 5.04
CA SER A 18 16.02 17.66 5.32
C SER A 18 14.99 16.57 5.03
N SER A 19 13.69 16.88 5.11
CA SER A 19 12.62 15.90 4.84
C SER A 19 12.36 15.61 3.37
N PHE A 20 12.94 16.38 2.44
CA PHE A 20 12.85 16.19 0.99
C PHE A 20 14.14 15.57 0.42
N GLU A 21 14.82 14.73 1.21
CA GLU A 21 15.94 13.93 0.74
C GLU A 21 15.54 13.14 -0.51
N TYR A 22 16.47 13.12 -1.47
CA TYR A 22 16.41 12.41 -2.75
C TYR A 22 15.76 11.03 -2.59
N ASP A 23 14.59 10.84 -3.20
CA ASP A 23 14.01 9.51 -3.38
C ASP A 23 14.76 8.85 -4.55
N PRO A 24 15.57 7.79 -4.31
CA PRO A 24 16.32 7.13 -5.36
C PRO A 24 15.44 6.50 -6.44
N GLY A 25 14.12 6.35 -6.20
CA GLY A 25 13.14 5.93 -7.19
C GLY A 25 12.52 7.07 -8.02
N GLU A 26 12.79 8.34 -7.71
CA GLU A 26 12.19 9.48 -8.41
C GLU A 26 12.77 9.64 -9.82
N HIS A 27 11.88 9.75 -10.82
CA HIS A 27 12.30 9.89 -12.21
C HIS A 27 13.06 11.23 -12.43
N PRO A 28 14.19 11.26 -13.17
CA PRO A 28 15.03 12.46 -13.31
C PRO A 28 14.30 13.73 -13.78
N GLU A 29 13.32 13.58 -14.67
CA GLU A 29 12.46 14.70 -15.13
C GLU A 29 11.67 15.33 -13.98
N VAL A 30 11.15 14.53 -13.06
CA VAL A 30 10.37 14.98 -11.90
C VAL A 30 11.29 15.68 -10.90
N VAL A 31 12.47 15.12 -10.64
CA VAL A 31 13.52 15.75 -9.81
C VAL A 31 13.86 17.15 -10.35
N THR A 32 14.06 17.26 -11.67
CA THR A 32 14.43 18.53 -12.31
C THR A 32 13.30 19.56 -12.18
N ALA A 33 12.05 19.15 -12.42
CA ALA A 33 10.88 20.01 -12.27
C ALA A 33 10.65 20.46 -10.82
N ARG A 34 10.80 19.54 -9.86
CA ARG A 34 10.70 19.82 -8.43
C ARG A 34 11.76 20.80 -7.97
N ASN A 35 13.01 20.64 -8.42
CA ASN A 35 14.11 21.54 -8.09
C ASN A 35 13.93 22.94 -8.69
N ALA A 36 13.36 23.05 -9.90
CA ALA A 36 13.02 24.36 -10.46
C ALA A 36 12.07 25.15 -9.54
N TRP A 37 11.15 24.48 -8.84
CA TRP A 37 10.31 25.14 -7.85
C TRP A 37 11.01 25.36 -6.49
N LEU A 38 11.54 24.29 -5.88
CA LEU A 38 12.03 24.33 -4.50
C LEU A 38 13.37 25.06 -4.33
N ILE A 39 14.22 25.04 -5.36
CA ILE A 39 15.56 25.64 -5.34
C ILE A 39 15.54 26.97 -6.09
N ASP A 40 15.09 26.97 -7.35
CA ASP A 40 15.13 28.18 -8.18
C ASP A 40 13.99 29.15 -7.87
N GLY A 41 12.91 28.69 -7.21
CA GLY A 41 11.71 29.48 -6.95
C GLY A 41 10.88 29.77 -8.21
N ASP A 42 11.15 29.06 -9.31
CA ASP A 42 10.57 29.29 -10.62
C ASP A 42 9.38 28.35 -10.87
N LEU A 43 8.19 28.86 -10.59
CA LEU A 43 6.94 28.13 -10.74
C LEU A 43 6.62 27.81 -12.21
N ASP A 44 6.91 28.75 -13.12
CA ASP A 44 6.58 28.60 -14.53
C ASP A 44 7.44 27.51 -15.17
N LYS A 45 8.74 27.54 -14.90
CA LYS A 45 9.69 26.50 -15.31
C LYS A 45 9.35 25.15 -14.68
N ALA A 46 8.98 25.12 -13.40
CA ALA A 46 8.55 23.88 -12.76
C ALA A 46 7.33 23.26 -13.46
N LEU A 47 6.32 24.08 -13.80
CA LEU A 47 5.12 23.62 -14.52
C LEU A 47 5.39 23.15 -15.95
N GLU A 48 6.34 23.79 -16.64
CA GLU A 48 6.77 23.40 -17.98
C GLU A 48 7.50 22.06 -17.97
N LEU A 49 8.39 21.86 -17.00
CA LEU A 49 9.18 20.63 -16.86
C LEU A 49 8.38 19.47 -16.26
N MET A 50 7.35 19.75 -15.45
CA MET A 50 6.61 18.70 -14.73
C MET A 50 5.86 17.78 -15.71
N PRO A 51 6.16 16.47 -15.75
CA PRO A 51 5.53 15.56 -16.70
C PRO A 51 4.01 15.44 -16.50
N ARG A 52 3.25 15.29 -17.59
CA ARG A 52 1.77 15.22 -17.54
C ARG A 52 1.20 14.08 -16.69
N ARG A 53 1.96 13.00 -16.54
CA ARG A 53 1.61 11.84 -15.70
C ARG A 53 1.61 12.15 -14.20
N VAL A 54 2.27 13.23 -13.78
CA VAL A 54 2.45 13.64 -12.38
C VAL A 54 1.32 14.60 -12.00
N VAL A 55 0.12 14.04 -11.83
CA VAL A 55 -1.13 14.82 -11.77
C VAL A 55 -1.22 15.66 -10.49
N ALA A 56 -0.87 15.11 -9.33
CA ALA A 56 -1.05 15.79 -8.04
C ALA A 56 -0.23 17.08 -7.95
N GLU A 57 1.05 16.99 -8.26
CA GLU A 57 2.01 18.08 -8.20
C GLU A 57 1.67 19.16 -9.24
N ARG A 58 1.26 18.74 -10.44
CA ARG A 58 0.78 19.69 -11.47
C ARG A 58 -0.45 20.46 -11.01
N CYS A 59 -1.45 19.79 -10.43
CA CYS A 59 -2.64 20.46 -9.89
C CYS A 59 -2.27 21.51 -8.84
N ILE A 60 -1.36 21.17 -7.91
CA ILE A 60 -0.86 22.10 -6.88
C ILE A 60 -0.17 23.31 -7.53
N LEU A 61 0.79 23.05 -8.43
CA LEU A 61 1.55 24.12 -9.09
C LEU A 61 0.66 25.02 -9.95
N GLU A 62 -0.30 24.46 -10.68
CA GLU A 62 -1.28 25.22 -11.47
C GLU A 62 -2.18 26.06 -10.57
N SER A 63 -2.54 25.57 -9.39
CA SER A 63 -3.29 26.33 -8.38
C SER A 63 -2.48 27.51 -7.85
N TYR A 64 -1.20 27.31 -7.52
CA TYR A 64 -0.32 28.41 -7.10
C TYR A 64 -0.05 29.41 -8.22
N LYS A 65 -0.01 28.97 -9.48
CA LYS A 65 0.11 29.87 -10.64
C LYS A 65 -1.08 30.82 -10.72
N LYS A 66 -2.30 30.30 -10.56
CA LYS A 66 -3.53 31.11 -10.51
C LYS A 66 -3.56 32.09 -9.34
N GLN A 67 -2.79 31.82 -8.29
CA GLN A 67 -2.64 32.64 -7.09
C GLN A 67 -1.38 33.53 -7.14
N ASN A 68 -0.80 33.76 -8.32
CA ASN A 68 0.41 34.57 -8.52
C ASN A 68 1.61 34.13 -7.66
N GLY A 69 1.74 32.82 -7.43
CA GLY A 69 2.82 32.24 -6.62
C GLY A 69 2.57 32.24 -5.11
N GLU A 70 1.41 32.70 -4.64
CA GLU A 70 1.08 32.64 -3.21
C GLU A 70 0.78 31.21 -2.75
N THR A 71 1.51 30.75 -1.73
CA THR A 71 1.38 29.39 -1.17
C THR A 71 0.56 29.32 0.12
N ARG A 72 0.02 30.47 0.59
CA ARG A 72 -0.74 30.54 1.85
C ARG A 72 -2.01 29.68 1.83
N ASN A 73 -2.64 29.54 0.67
CA ASN A 73 -3.83 28.71 0.50
C ASN A 73 -3.46 27.28 0.05
N ALA A 74 -2.62 26.61 0.84
CA ALA A 74 -2.21 25.23 0.59
C ALA A 74 -3.40 24.27 0.54
N MET A 75 -4.42 24.49 1.37
CA MET A 75 -5.66 23.68 1.36
C MET A 75 -6.44 23.83 0.06
N GLY A 76 -6.57 25.04 -0.47
CA GLY A 76 -7.21 25.27 -1.77
C GLY A 76 -6.43 24.62 -2.91
N ALA A 77 -5.09 24.65 -2.87
CA ALA A 77 -4.25 23.94 -3.83
C ALA A 77 -4.41 22.42 -3.73
N LEU A 78 -4.40 21.87 -2.51
CA LEU A 78 -4.62 20.45 -2.27
C LEU A 78 -5.97 20.01 -2.86
N SER A 79 -7.04 20.79 -2.63
CA SER A 79 -8.39 20.47 -3.13
C SER A 79 -8.53 20.46 -4.66
N THR A 80 -7.53 20.94 -5.42
CA THR A 80 -7.53 20.82 -6.89
C THR A 80 -7.16 19.43 -7.39
N ILE A 81 -6.52 18.61 -6.56
CA ILE A 81 -6.19 17.23 -6.90
C ILE A 81 -7.50 16.41 -6.95
N PRO A 82 -7.65 15.48 -7.92
CA PRO A 82 -8.81 14.60 -7.97
C PRO A 82 -9.06 13.88 -6.64
N LYS A 83 -10.32 13.80 -6.20
CA LYS A 83 -10.73 13.31 -4.87
C LYS A 83 -10.07 11.96 -4.53
N ASN A 84 -10.13 10.97 -5.43
CA ASN A 84 -9.58 9.64 -5.18
C ASN A 84 -8.07 9.68 -4.89
N LEU A 85 -7.32 10.49 -5.66
CA LEU A 85 -5.87 10.66 -5.44
C LEU A 85 -5.57 11.39 -4.13
N ARG A 86 -6.43 12.32 -3.69
CA ARG A 86 -6.30 12.97 -2.37
C ARG A 86 -6.52 11.98 -1.23
N LEU A 87 -7.57 11.16 -1.35
CA LEU A 87 -7.90 10.15 -0.34
C LEU A 87 -6.79 9.11 -0.18
N MET A 88 -6.05 8.78 -1.27
CA MET A 88 -4.89 7.89 -1.18
C MET A 88 -3.87 8.33 -0.12
N TYR A 89 -3.63 9.63 0.06
CA TYR A 89 -2.70 10.11 1.11
C TYR A 89 -3.21 9.82 2.53
N VAL A 90 -4.52 9.97 2.75
CA VAL A 90 -5.13 9.71 4.05
C VAL A 90 -5.15 8.21 4.34
N HIS A 91 -5.51 7.38 3.35
CA HIS A 91 -5.49 5.93 3.47
C HIS A 91 -4.07 5.36 3.61
N ALA A 92 -3.07 5.99 2.98
CA ALA A 92 -1.67 5.65 3.17
C ALA A 92 -1.23 5.90 4.62
N TYR A 93 -1.63 7.02 5.23
CA TYR A 93 -1.38 7.28 6.64
C TYR A 93 -2.08 6.26 7.55
N GLN A 94 -3.36 5.94 7.29
CA GLN A 94 -4.06 4.89 8.04
C GLN A 94 -3.31 3.55 7.97
N SER A 95 -2.85 3.17 6.78
CA SER A 95 -2.09 1.94 6.56
C SER A 95 -0.71 1.97 7.23
N TYR A 96 -0.05 3.14 7.29
CA TYR A 96 1.21 3.33 8.00
C TYR A 96 1.05 3.09 9.51
N VAL A 97 0.06 3.75 10.12
CA VAL A 97 -0.25 3.56 11.56
C VAL A 97 -0.58 2.10 11.82
N TRP A 98 -1.44 1.49 10.99
CA TRP A 98 -1.81 0.09 11.11
C TRP A 98 -0.58 -0.84 11.06
N ASN A 99 0.31 -0.65 10.09
CA ASN A 99 1.54 -1.45 9.96
C ASN A 99 2.45 -1.32 11.20
N ALA A 100 2.60 -0.10 11.72
CA ALA A 100 3.39 0.15 12.92
C ALA A 100 2.82 -0.57 14.14
N ILE A 101 1.50 -0.49 14.34
CA ILE A 101 0.82 -1.13 15.48
C ILE A 101 0.78 -2.65 15.35
N VAL A 102 0.54 -3.20 14.16
CA VAL A 102 0.60 -4.66 13.93
C VAL A 102 2.00 -5.20 14.17
N SER A 103 3.03 -4.49 13.71
CA SER A 103 4.43 -4.85 13.98
C SER A 103 4.73 -4.86 15.48
N GLU A 104 4.27 -3.82 16.20
CA GLU A 104 4.43 -3.72 17.65
C GLU A 104 3.68 -4.85 18.38
N ARG A 105 2.46 -5.17 17.94
CA ARG A 105 1.67 -6.28 18.46
C ARG A 105 2.42 -7.60 18.32
N ILE A 106 2.93 -7.90 17.11
CA ILE A 106 3.70 -9.13 16.85
C ILE A 106 4.98 -9.15 17.69
N ARG A 107 5.63 -8.00 17.89
CA ARG A 107 6.83 -7.88 18.73
C ARG A 107 6.55 -8.18 20.21
N ILE A 108 5.40 -7.76 20.74
CA ILE A 108 5.05 -7.94 22.17
C ILE A 108 4.47 -9.35 22.42
N HIS A 109 3.59 -9.83 21.54
CA HIS A 109 2.77 -11.02 21.80
C HIS A 109 3.09 -12.22 20.89
N GLY A 110 3.94 -12.04 19.87
CA GLY A 110 4.22 -13.06 18.86
C GLY A 110 3.13 -13.19 17.80
N ALA A 111 3.30 -14.15 16.89
CA ALA A 111 2.40 -14.40 15.75
C ALA A 111 1.75 -15.80 15.78
N GLU A 112 1.85 -16.54 16.88
CA GLU A 112 1.34 -17.92 16.95
C GLU A 112 -0.09 -18.02 17.48
N LYS A 113 -0.46 -17.16 18.45
CA LYS A 113 -1.75 -17.21 19.14
C LYS A 113 -2.34 -15.82 19.35
N PRO A 114 -3.67 -15.71 19.50
CA PRO A 114 -4.28 -14.48 19.99
C PRO A 114 -3.80 -14.14 21.42
N ALA A 115 -3.86 -12.87 21.77
CA ALA A 115 -3.53 -12.36 23.10
C ALA A 115 -4.74 -11.69 23.76
N ILE A 116 -4.71 -11.59 25.09
CA ILE A 116 -5.71 -10.82 25.84
C ILE A 116 -5.64 -9.35 25.38
N GLY A 117 -6.78 -8.78 25.03
CA GLY A 117 -6.87 -7.42 24.50
C GLY A 117 -6.88 -7.32 22.98
N ASP A 118 -6.55 -8.40 22.25
CA ASP A 118 -6.74 -8.43 20.78
C ASP A 118 -8.22 -8.26 20.43
N LEU A 119 -8.50 -7.73 19.24
CA LEU A 119 -9.85 -7.59 18.72
C LEU A 119 -10.15 -8.74 17.75
N VAL A 120 -11.41 -9.18 17.75
CA VAL A 120 -11.98 -10.10 16.76
C VAL A 120 -13.35 -9.60 16.34
N PHE A 121 -13.81 -9.96 15.14
CA PHE A 121 -15.22 -9.76 14.80
C PHE A 121 -16.09 -10.66 15.67
N GLU A 122 -17.22 -10.14 16.14
CA GLU A 122 -18.24 -11.00 16.73
C GLU A 122 -18.75 -11.95 15.64
N LYS A 123 -18.78 -13.26 15.92
CA LYS A 123 -19.30 -14.25 14.99
C LYS A 123 -20.77 -13.93 14.67
N SER A 124 -21.03 -13.38 13.49
CA SER A 124 -22.37 -13.37 12.91
C SER A 124 -22.76 -14.79 12.53
N GLU A 125 -24.05 -15.10 12.54
CA GLU A 125 -24.57 -16.39 12.06
C GLU A 125 -24.31 -16.62 10.56
N ASP A 126 -23.86 -15.58 9.85
CA ASP A 126 -23.52 -15.58 8.43
C ASP A 126 -22.04 -15.15 8.22
N PRO A 127 -21.15 -16.08 7.82
CA PRO A 127 -19.72 -15.82 7.65
C PRO A 127 -19.37 -15.02 6.36
N GLU A 128 -20.23 -14.95 5.34
CA GLU A 128 -19.96 -14.16 4.13
C GLU A 128 -19.98 -12.65 4.42
N LEU A 129 -20.89 -12.21 5.29
CA LEU A 129 -20.99 -10.82 5.75
C LEU A 129 -19.74 -10.34 6.50
N THR A 130 -19.04 -11.22 7.21
CA THR A 130 -17.82 -10.85 7.93
C THR A 130 -16.61 -10.65 7.03
N GLU A 131 -16.52 -11.32 5.87
CA GLU A 131 -15.42 -11.12 4.92
C GLU A 131 -15.61 -9.83 4.09
N GLU A 132 -16.85 -9.49 3.70
CA GLU A 132 -17.12 -8.24 2.97
C GLU A 132 -16.77 -6.96 3.75
N ILE A 133 -16.88 -6.98 5.09
CA ILE A 133 -16.62 -5.78 5.92
C ILE A 133 -15.12 -5.48 6.09
N VAL A 134 -14.26 -6.50 5.95
CA VAL A 134 -12.79 -6.34 6.12
C VAL A 134 -12.15 -5.66 4.90
N ASP A 135 -12.85 -5.64 3.76
CA ASP A 135 -12.27 -5.35 2.45
C ASP A 135 -12.71 -4.03 1.82
N ASP A 136 -13.53 -3.22 2.49
CA ASP A 136 -14.02 -1.94 1.98
C ASP A 136 -13.01 -0.78 2.18
N ASP A 137 -11.73 -1.07 1.98
CA ASP A 137 -10.61 -0.16 2.22
C ASP A 137 -10.44 0.94 1.18
N ALA A 138 -11.32 1.03 0.16
CA ALA A 138 -11.05 1.88 -1.00
C ALA A 138 -12.24 2.57 -1.67
N ALA A 139 -13.51 2.39 -1.27
CA ALA A 139 -14.60 2.85 -2.14
C ALA A 139 -15.80 3.58 -1.52
N ASP A 140 -16.12 3.47 -0.22
CA ASP A 140 -17.51 3.79 0.18
C ASP A 140 -17.82 5.20 0.71
N ASP A 141 -16.85 6.13 0.72
CA ASP A 141 -17.11 7.51 1.18
C ASP A 141 -17.77 8.41 0.10
N GLU A 142 -18.31 7.82 -0.97
CA GLU A 142 -19.29 8.49 -1.84
C GLU A 142 -20.71 8.50 -1.24
N LYS A 143 -20.98 7.75 -0.16
CA LYS A 143 -22.35 7.63 0.36
C LYS A 143 -22.78 8.70 1.37
N ALA A 144 -21.88 9.59 1.81
CA ALA A 144 -22.20 10.62 2.81
C ALA A 144 -22.78 11.94 2.23
N ASP A 145 -22.95 12.06 0.90
CA ASP A 145 -23.52 13.28 0.29
C ASP A 145 -24.80 13.02 -0.51
N LYS A 146 -25.89 12.74 0.22
CA LYS A 146 -27.24 13.05 -0.26
C LYS A 146 -27.89 14.09 0.64
N GLY A 147 -27.30 15.28 0.65
CA GLY A 147 -27.96 16.49 1.10
C GLY A 147 -28.68 17.17 -0.07
N ILE A 148 -30.00 17.05 -0.09
CA ILE A 148 -31.00 18.02 -0.60
C ILE A 148 -30.68 18.67 -1.96
N ASN A 149 -31.25 18.10 -3.02
CA ASN A 149 -31.79 18.90 -4.12
C ASN A 149 -33.16 18.32 -4.46
N ASP A 150 -34.19 18.89 -3.84
CA ASP A 150 -35.53 18.88 -4.39
C ASP A 150 -35.50 19.76 -5.64
N GLU A 151 -35.66 19.16 -6.83
CA GLU A 151 -36.57 19.63 -7.88
C GLU A 151 -36.60 18.66 -9.08
N ALA A 152 -37.78 18.04 -9.23
CA ALA A 152 -38.50 17.64 -10.45
C ALA A 152 -37.87 16.73 -11.55
N GLU A 153 -38.46 15.52 -11.63
CA GLU A 153 -39.01 14.81 -12.82
C GLU A 153 -38.14 14.58 -14.08
N ASN A 154 -37.80 13.32 -14.42
CA ASN A 154 -38.68 12.37 -15.12
C ASN A 154 -37.92 11.12 -15.67
N SER A 155 -38.59 9.98 -15.60
CA SER A 155 -38.45 8.73 -16.40
C SER A 155 -37.30 7.75 -16.14
N GLY A 156 -37.67 6.51 -15.84
CA GLY A 156 -36.80 5.33 -15.89
C GLY A 156 -36.91 4.40 -14.67
N ARG A 157 -37.87 3.46 -14.69
CA ARG A 157 -37.99 2.37 -13.71
C ARG A 157 -36.72 1.50 -13.75
N ALA A 158 -35.79 1.72 -12.82
CA ALA A 158 -34.80 0.74 -12.42
C ALA A 158 -35.07 0.34 -10.97
N SER A 159 -35.25 -0.95 -10.74
CA SER A 159 -35.46 -1.59 -9.44
C SER A 159 -34.40 -1.14 -8.43
N LYS A 160 -34.76 -0.20 -7.54
CA LYS A 160 -33.95 0.16 -6.38
C LYS A 160 -34.03 -1.00 -5.39
N ARG A 161 -33.09 -1.96 -5.47
CA ARG A 161 -32.77 -2.80 -4.31
C ARG A 161 -32.39 -1.85 -3.18
N SER A 162 -33.29 -1.73 -2.20
CA SER A 162 -33.04 -1.09 -0.91
C SER A 162 -31.80 -1.73 -0.29
N ARG A 163 -30.64 -1.08 -0.43
CA ARG A 163 -29.42 -1.48 0.27
C ARG A 163 -29.57 -1.01 1.72
N LYS A 164 -29.48 -1.94 2.67
CA LYS A 164 -29.51 -1.67 4.11
C LYS A 164 -28.53 -0.55 4.47
N ALA A 165 -28.87 0.24 5.48
CA ALA A 165 -27.95 1.23 6.06
C ALA A 165 -26.69 0.52 6.55
N TRP A 166 -25.52 1.11 6.30
CA TRP A 166 -24.24 0.61 6.81
C TRP A 166 -24.26 0.65 8.34
N GLU A 167 -24.06 -0.50 8.97
CA GLU A 167 -23.88 -0.62 10.42
C GLU A 167 -22.42 -1.00 10.68
N PRO A 168 -21.72 -0.32 11.61
CA PRO A 168 -20.34 -0.66 11.91
C PRO A 168 -20.24 -2.10 12.41
N PRO A 169 -19.20 -2.85 11.99
CA PRO A 169 -19.01 -4.23 12.44
C PRO A 169 -18.92 -4.29 13.96
N LYS A 170 -19.62 -5.27 14.54
CA LYS A 170 -19.51 -5.55 15.96
C LYS A 170 -18.19 -6.27 16.22
N VAL A 171 -17.35 -5.64 17.04
CA VAL A 171 -16.06 -6.20 17.44
C VAL A 171 -16.05 -6.53 18.92
N LYS A 172 -15.29 -7.56 19.26
CA LYS A 172 -15.09 -8.03 20.63
C LYS A 172 -13.62 -7.97 21.00
N THR A 173 -13.33 -7.42 22.17
CA THR A 173 -12.01 -7.51 22.81
C THR A 173 -11.87 -8.85 23.53
N LEU A 174 -10.80 -9.61 23.25
CA LEU A 174 -10.57 -10.92 23.85
C LEU A 174 -10.18 -10.81 25.33
N THR A 175 -10.86 -11.57 26.19
CA THR A 175 -10.49 -11.78 27.59
C THR A 175 -9.75 -13.13 27.76
N ALA A 176 -9.24 -13.41 28.97
CA ALA A 176 -8.53 -14.66 29.26
C ALA A 176 -9.35 -15.93 28.95
N GLU A 177 -10.68 -15.86 29.08
CA GLU A 177 -11.60 -16.96 28.82
C GLU A 177 -11.89 -17.17 27.32
N ASP A 178 -11.53 -16.21 26.47
CA ASP A 178 -11.83 -16.23 25.05
C ASP A 178 -10.65 -16.61 24.18
N VAL A 179 -9.41 -16.36 24.61
CA VAL A 179 -8.19 -16.54 23.79
C VAL A 179 -8.14 -17.92 23.13
N ASP A 180 -8.47 -18.99 23.86
CA ASP A 180 -8.39 -20.37 23.35
C ASP A 180 -9.50 -20.73 22.33
N LYS A 181 -10.49 -19.85 22.14
CA LYS A 181 -11.61 -20.05 21.19
C LYS A 181 -11.34 -19.49 19.80
N TYR A 182 -10.27 -18.72 19.64
CA TYR A 182 -9.92 -18.02 18.42
C TYR A 182 -8.51 -18.41 17.94
N SER A 183 -8.27 -18.21 16.66
CA SER A 183 -6.97 -18.37 16.04
C SER A 183 -6.33 -17.01 15.77
N ILE A 184 -5.02 -17.01 15.52
CA ILE A 184 -4.30 -15.80 15.12
C ILE A 184 -4.89 -15.15 13.86
N PHE A 185 -5.52 -15.94 12.99
CA PHE A 185 -6.12 -15.49 11.74
C PHE A 185 -7.49 -14.80 11.93
N ASP A 186 -8.05 -14.87 13.14
CA ASP A 186 -9.29 -14.16 13.50
C ASP A 186 -9.00 -12.76 14.08
N VAL A 187 -7.75 -12.47 14.43
CA VAL A 187 -7.36 -11.21 15.05
C VAL A 187 -7.37 -10.08 14.03
N ILE A 188 -8.03 -8.99 14.40
CA ILE A 188 -8.15 -7.78 13.60
C ILE A 188 -7.51 -6.58 14.31
N MET A 189 -7.13 -5.59 13.51
CA MET A 189 -6.59 -4.32 13.98
C MET A 189 -7.27 -3.18 13.22
N PRO A 190 -7.69 -2.10 13.90
CA PRO A 190 -8.42 -1.01 13.26
C PRO A 190 -7.47 -0.15 12.43
N LEU A 191 -7.96 0.34 11.29
CA LEU A 191 -7.47 1.58 10.70
C LEU A 191 -8.00 2.77 11.52
N PRO A 192 -7.18 3.78 11.81
CA PRO A 192 -7.62 4.89 12.63
C PRO A 192 -8.73 5.68 11.93
N GLY A 193 -9.82 5.94 12.65
CA GLY A 193 -11.02 6.60 12.12
C GLY A 193 -12.07 6.87 13.21
N ARG A 194 -13.21 7.43 12.82
CA ARG A 194 -14.29 7.84 13.74
C ARG A 194 -15.04 6.67 14.38
N ASP A 195 -15.19 5.58 13.65
CA ASP A 195 -16.15 4.50 13.93
C ASP A 195 -15.42 3.17 14.23
N VAL A 196 -14.30 3.25 14.97
CA VAL A 196 -13.48 2.08 15.34
C VAL A 196 -13.19 2.01 16.84
N ALA A 197 -13.06 0.79 17.32
CA ALA A 197 -12.60 0.45 18.67
C ALA A 197 -11.10 0.10 18.64
N PHE A 198 -10.35 0.61 19.61
CA PHE A 198 -8.95 0.28 19.82
C PHE A 198 -8.78 -1.04 20.60
N PRO A 199 -7.67 -1.78 20.41
CA PRO A 199 -7.38 -2.96 21.20
C PRO A 199 -7.22 -2.60 22.69
N GLY A 200 -7.39 -3.60 23.56
CA GLY A 200 -7.24 -3.42 25.00
C GLY A 200 -5.78 -3.34 25.45
N GLY A 201 -5.58 -2.99 26.73
CA GLY A 201 -4.29 -3.10 27.40
C GLY A 201 -3.20 -2.15 26.87
N GLN A 202 -1.95 -2.61 26.93
CA GLN A 202 -0.78 -1.80 26.56
C GLN A 202 -0.76 -1.43 25.08
N LEU A 203 -1.27 -2.31 24.21
CA LEU A 203 -1.27 -2.08 22.77
C LEU A 203 -2.22 -0.93 22.38
N GLY A 204 -3.40 -0.86 23.00
CA GLY A 204 -4.33 0.25 22.81
C GLY A 204 -3.75 1.59 23.23
N GLU A 205 -3.05 1.63 24.37
CA GLU A 205 -2.39 2.84 24.84
C GLU A 205 -1.28 3.29 23.88
N ARG A 206 -0.47 2.34 23.37
CA ARG A 206 0.55 2.62 22.35
C ARG A 206 -0.06 3.15 21.06
N TYR A 207 -1.19 2.61 20.62
CA TYR A 207 -1.92 3.12 19.46
C TYR A 207 -2.32 4.58 19.68
N ARG A 208 -2.99 4.89 20.79
CA ARG A 208 -3.42 6.25 21.13
C ARG A 208 -2.23 7.21 21.21
N GLN A 209 -1.14 6.80 21.86
CA GLN A 209 0.08 7.60 21.94
C GLN A 209 0.70 7.87 20.56
N PHE A 210 0.68 6.90 19.65
CA PHE A 210 1.19 7.05 18.30
C PHE A 210 0.43 8.18 17.57
N LEU A 211 -0.89 8.14 17.61
CA LEU A 211 -1.75 9.17 17.00
C LEU A 211 -1.52 10.57 17.61
N VAL A 212 -1.39 10.66 18.94
CA VAL A 212 -1.11 11.93 19.62
C VAL A 212 0.26 12.50 19.23
N THR A 213 1.25 11.64 19.03
CA THR A 213 2.60 12.05 18.61
C THR A 213 2.57 12.69 17.22
N ASP A 214 1.71 12.20 16.33
CA ASP A 214 1.48 12.75 15.00
C ASP A 214 0.48 13.95 15.01
N GLY A 215 0.10 14.43 16.20
CA GLY A 215 -0.79 15.58 16.37
C GLY A 215 -2.27 15.30 16.14
N LEU A 216 -2.68 14.03 16.16
CA LEU A 216 -4.07 13.61 16.03
C LEU A 216 -4.70 13.31 17.39
N ASP A 217 -5.97 13.66 17.53
CA ASP A 217 -6.80 13.28 18.68
C ASP A 217 -7.40 11.88 18.44
N PRO A 218 -7.05 10.86 19.25
CA PRO A 218 -7.57 9.50 19.09
C PRO A 218 -9.09 9.38 19.31
N ASP A 219 -9.68 10.30 20.08
CA ASP A 219 -11.10 10.30 20.40
C ASP A 219 -11.90 11.25 19.47
N ASN A 220 -11.20 12.02 18.62
CA ASN A 220 -11.82 12.91 17.65
C ASN A 220 -11.13 12.91 16.28
N PHE A 221 -11.66 12.06 15.40
CA PHE A 221 -11.26 11.98 13.99
C PHE A 221 -12.05 12.89 13.05
N GLU A 222 -12.89 13.79 13.57
CA GLU A 222 -13.56 14.79 12.72
C GLU A 222 -12.57 15.85 12.23
N ARG A 223 -12.67 16.18 10.96
CA ARG A 223 -11.89 17.21 10.29
C ARG A 223 -12.84 18.27 9.72
N LYS A 224 -12.35 19.52 9.67
CA LYS A 224 -13.11 20.65 9.10
C LYS A 224 -13.58 20.36 7.69
N GLN A 225 -12.75 19.68 6.91
CA GLN A 225 -13.11 19.21 5.59
C GLN A 225 -13.68 17.79 5.72
N ARG A 226 -14.98 17.65 5.52
CA ARG A 226 -15.71 16.37 5.71
C ARG A 226 -15.11 15.21 4.92
N GLU A 227 -14.55 15.49 3.74
CA GLU A 227 -13.93 14.47 2.87
C GLU A 227 -12.65 13.84 3.46
N TYR A 228 -12.08 14.41 4.53
CA TYR A 228 -10.94 13.81 5.25
C TYR A 228 -11.34 13.15 6.57
N SER A 229 -12.64 13.13 6.90
CA SER A 229 -13.20 12.55 8.13
C SER A 229 -13.58 11.09 7.92
N LEU A 230 -12.58 10.21 7.78
CA LEU A 230 -12.80 8.79 7.49
C LEU A 230 -13.44 8.05 8.67
N GLY A 231 -14.36 7.13 8.36
CA GLY A 231 -14.98 6.23 9.35
C GLY A 231 -13.98 5.27 9.99
N GLY A 232 -12.93 4.87 9.27
CA GLY A 232 -12.06 3.77 9.68
C GLY A 232 -12.67 2.41 9.34
N SER A 233 -11.85 1.37 9.43
CA SER A 233 -12.21 -0.01 9.11
C SER A 233 -11.40 -0.96 9.99
N TYR A 234 -11.58 -2.26 9.83
CA TYR A 234 -10.77 -3.27 10.51
C TYR A 234 -10.13 -4.18 9.48
N ARG A 235 -8.85 -4.49 9.68
CA ARG A 235 -8.11 -5.46 8.84
C ARG A 235 -7.62 -6.62 9.68
N LYS A 236 -7.63 -7.83 9.11
CA LYS A 236 -6.97 -8.99 9.70
C LYS A 236 -5.47 -8.75 9.76
N ILE A 237 -4.84 -9.11 10.88
CA ILE A 237 -3.40 -8.91 11.03
C ILE A 237 -2.57 -9.96 10.30
N LEU A 238 -3.15 -11.13 10.04
CA LEU A 238 -2.56 -12.21 9.26
C LEU A 238 -3.60 -12.83 8.32
N HIS A 239 -3.18 -13.08 7.09
CA HIS A 239 -3.95 -13.84 6.12
C HIS A 239 -3.31 -15.21 5.92
N LEU A 240 -4.16 -16.25 5.83
CA LEU A 240 -3.74 -17.59 5.46
C LEU A 240 -4.05 -17.79 3.96
N PRO A 241 -3.03 -17.87 3.07
CA PRO A 241 -3.26 -18.16 1.66
C PRO A 241 -3.94 -19.51 1.49
N LYS A 242 -4.90 -19.58 0.57
CA LYS A 242 -5.58 -20.82 0.15
C LYS A 242 -4.85 -21.41 -1.06
N GLU A 243 -5.04 -22.70 -1.33
CA GLU A 243 -4.55 -23.38 -2.53
C GLU A 243 -3.04 -23.20 -2.81
N LEU A 244 -2.23 -23.11 -1.75
CA LEU A 244 -0.78 -22.98 -1.87
C LEU A 244 -0.15 -24.25 -2.47
N SER A 245 0.53 -24.10 -3.60
CA SER A 245 1.38 -25.12 -4.21
C SER A 245 2.66 -24.49 -4.76
N TRP A 246 3.74 -25.27 -4.82
CA TRP A 246 5.02 -24.79 -5.32
C TRP A 246 5.77 -25.88 -6.06
N ASN A 247 6.55 -25.46 -7.05
CA ASN A 247 7.45 -26.30 -7.82
C ASN A 247 8.83 -25.67 -7.91
N VAL A 248 9.86 -26.49 -7.88
CA VAL A 248 11.23 -26.05 -8.11
C VAL A 248 11.60 -26.42 -9.54
N LEU A 249 11.89 -25.41 -10.34
CA LEU A 249 12.27 -25.54 -11.74
C LEU A 249 13.78 -25.31 -11.88
N ARG A 250 14.35 -25.88 -12.91
CA ARG A 250 15.73 -25.61 -13.33
C ARG A 250 15.72 -25.02 -14.74
N TYR A 251 16.58 -24.04 -14.96
CA TYR A 251 16.68 -23.31 -16.22
C TYR A 251 18.12 -22.89 -16.48
N THR A 252 18.43 -22.60 -17.74
CA THR A 252 19.76 -22.10 -18.15
C THR A 252 19.64 -20.76 -18.86
N ASP A 253 18.62 -20.59 -19.70
CA ASP A 253 18.30 -19.33 -20.37
C ASP A 253 17.41 -18.44 -19.48
N PRO A 254 17.83 -17.23 -19.09
CA PRO A 254 17.03 -16.32 -18.27
C PRO A 254 15.77 -15.77 -18.97
N ASP A 255 15.70 -15.82 -20.30
CA ASP A 255 14.56 -15.29 -21.06
C ASP A 255 13.44 -16.33 -21.24
N VAL A 256 13.66 -17.58 -20.78
CA VAL A 256 12.64 -18.62 -20.83
C VAL A 256 11.50 -18.31 -19.86
N ALA A 257 10.27 -18.39 -20.35
CA ALA A 257 9.09 -18.23 -19.50
C ALA A 257 9.00 -19.40 -18.51
N LEU A 258 9.07 -19.09 -17.21
CA LEU A 258 8.97 -20.07 -16.11
C LEU A 258 7.54 -20.22 -15.57
N ALA A 259 6.60 -19.43 -16.10
CA ALA A 259 5.18 -19.52 -15.83
C ALA A 259 4.43 -19.31 -17.15
N GLN A 260 3.37 -20.08 -17.37
CA GLN A 260 2.57 -20.02 -18.59
C GLN A 260 1.48 -18.95 -18.44
N ALA A 261 1.46 -17.98 -19.35
CA ALA A 261 0.38 -17.01 -19.40
C ALA A 261 -0.92 -17.62 -19.94
N ASP A 262 -2.06 -16.98 -19.68
CA ASP A 262 -3.35 -17.46 -20.19
C ASP A 262 -3.45 -17.35 -21.72
N GLU A 263 -2.82 -16.31 -22.29
CA GLU A 263 -2.69 -16.17 -23.75
C GLU A 263 -1.90 -17.33 -24.36
N ASP A 264 -0.81 -17.76 -23.71
CA ASP A 264 0.02 -18.86 -24.20
C ASP A 264 -0.77 -20.17 -24.30
N LYS A 265 -1.61 -20.43 -23.30
CA LYS A 265 -2.51 -21.59 -23.27
C LYS A 265 -3.54 -21.55 -24.40
N LEU A 266 -4.11 -20.38 -24.67
CA LEU A 266 -5.10 -20.20 -25.73
C LEU A 266 -4.49 -20.40 -27.13
N LEU A 267 -3.23 -19.99 -27.29
CA LEU A 267 -2.48 -20.16 -28.53
C LEU A 267 -1.87 -21.57 -28.68
N GLY A 268 -2.00 -22.42 -27.66
CA GLY A 268 -1.52 -23.80 -27.69
C GLY A 268 0.01 -23.93 -27.55
N PHE A 269 0.67 -22.95 -26.95
CA PHE A 269 2.08 -23.05 -26.62
C PHE A 269 2.30 -24.04 -25.47
N ASP A 270 3.42 -24.76 -25.53
CA ASP A 270 3.78 -25.75 -24.52
C ASP A 270 4.05 -25.08 -23.15
N PRO A 271 3.71 -25.75 -22.04
CA PRO A 271 4.04 -25.25 -20.71
C PRO A 271 5.56 -25.24 -20.47
N PRO A 272 6.06 -24.42 -19.53
CA PRO A 272 7.46 -24.41 -19.15
C PRO A 272 7.96 -25.81 -18.78
N VAL A 273 9.03 -26.26 -19.43
CA VAL A 273 9.64 -27.58 -19.18
C VAL A 273 10.75 -27.45 -18.14
N ILE A 274 10.87 -28.45 -17.27
CA ILE A 274 11.98 -28.56 -16.32
C ILE A 274 13.22 -29.03 -17.07
N ASP A 275 14.25 -28.20 -17.15
CA ASP A 275 15.57 -28.64 -17.62
C ASP A 275 16.31 -29.34 -16.47
N GLU A 276 16.34 -30.67 -16.44
CA GLU A 276 17.01 -31.43 -15.36
C GLU A 276 18.49 -31.02 -15.18
N ASN A 277 19.14 -30.56 -16.25
CA ASN A 277 20.53 -30.11 -16.28
C ASN A 277 20.68 -28.58 -16.19
N GLY A 278 19.58 -27.87 -15.92
CA GLY A 278 19.58 -26.41 -15.85
C GLY A 278 20.55 -25.88 -14.81
N LYS A 279 21.29 -24.83 -15.17
CA LYS A 279 22.33 -24.22 -14.33
C LYS A 279 21.77 -23.43 -13.15
N PHE A 280 20.61 -22.83 -13.33
CA PHE A 280 19.93 -21.98 -12.36
C PHE A 280 18.65 -22.65 -11.85
N MET A 281 18.18 -22.17 -10.70
CA MET A 281 16.99 -22.68 -10.04
C MET A 281 15.96 -21.58 -9.87
N ALA A 282 14.70 -21.91 -10.09
CA ALA A 282 13.57 -21.03 -9.87
C ALA A 282 12.53 -21.69 -8.96
N LEU A 283 11.86 -20.87 -8.16
CA LEU A 283 10.73 -21.28 -7.33
C LEU A 283 9.44 -20.74 -7.94
N GLN A 284 8.61 -21.63 -8.47
CA GLN A 284 7.27 -21.31 -8.94
C GLN A 284 6.28 -21.51 -7.79
N ILE A 285 5.49 -20.49 -7.48
CA ILE A 285 4.50 -20.53 -6.39
C ILE A 285 3.12 -20.18 -6.97
N SER A 286 2.13 -21.01 -6.69
CA SER A 286 0.72 -20.74 -6.92
C SER A 286 0.01 -20.63 -5.58
N LEU A 287 -0.74 -19.56 -5.38
CA LEU A 287 -1.44 -19.30 -4.13
C LEU A 287 -2.67 -18.42 -4.38
N GLN A 288 -3.72 -18.62 -3.58
CA GLN A 288 -4.93 -17.81 -3.59
C GLN A 288 -4.94 -16.89 -2.37
N LEU A 289 -5.11 -15.59 -2.61
CA LEU A 289 -5.25 -14.59 -1.56
C LEU A 289 -6.69 -14.10 -1.46
N GLY A 290 -7.05 -13.59 -0.29
CA GLY A 290 -8.26 -12.79 -0.14
C GLY A 290 -8.14 -11.44 -0.86
N THR A 291 -9.23 -10.70 -0.85
CA THR A 291 -9.28 -9.29 -1.23
C THR A 291 -8.35 -8.44 -0.36
N ALA A 292 -7.93 -7.29 -0.89
CA ALA A 292 -6.99 -6.34 -0.27
C ALA A 292 -5.63 -6.92 0.20
N ALA A 293 -5.28 -8.14 -0.19
CA ALA A 293 -4.01 -8.79 0.16
C ALA A 293 -2.98 -8.71 -0.98
N TYR A 294 -1.72 -8.49 -0.61
CA TYR A 294 -0.62 -8.29 -1.56
C TYR A 294 0.28 -9.53 -1.65
N ALA A 295 0.42 -10.12 -2.84
CA ALA A 295 1.30 -11.26 -3.08
C ALA A 295 2.76 -10.98 -2.71
N THR A 296 3.21 -9.74 -2.88
CA THR A 296 4.56 -9.30 -2.49
C THR A 296 4.81 -9.45 -0.99
N MET A 297 3.79 -9.37 -0.13
CA MET A 297 3.92 -9.57 1.32
C MET A 297 4.07 -11.05 1.66
N ALA A 298 3.34 -11.94 0.97
CA ALA A 298 3.53 -13.38 1.09
C ALA A 298 4.94 -13.81 0.61
N LEU A 299 5.39 -13.28 -0.53
CA LEU A 299 6.73 -13.54 -1.06
C LEU A 299 7.83 -13.00 -0.14
N ARG A 300 7.64 -11.83 0.47
CA ARG A 300 8.55 -11.30 1.48
C ARG A 300 8.68 -12.23 2.69
N GLU A 301 7.58 -12.85 3.11
CA GLU A 301 7.60 -13.81 4.21
C GLU A 301 8.35 -15.11 3.85
N VAL A 302 8.22 -15.59 2.60
CA VAL A 302 8.94 -16.77 2.10
C VAL A 302 10.43 -16.48 1.92
N THR A 303 10.78 -15.35 1.28
CA THR A 303 12.15 -15.00 0.88
C THR A 303 12.94 -14.27 1.96
N LYS A 304 12.26 -13.76 3.00
CA LYS A 304 12.84 -12.88 4.05
C LYS A 304 13.58 -11.67 3.49
N THR A 305 13.19 -11.22 2.31
CA THR A 305 13.89 -10.20 1.51
C THR A 305 12.96 -9.03 1.21
N GLU A 306 13.52 -7.82 1.07
CA GLU A 306 12.75 -6.62 0.71
C GLU A 306 12.13 -6.77 -0.69
N THR A 307 10.85 -6.41 -0.84
CA THR A 307 10.10 -6.55 -2.09
C THR A 307 9.80 -5.21 -2.78
N SER A 308 10.55 -4.15 -2.44
CA SER A 308 10.45 -2.88 -3.14
C SER A 308 10.94 -3.02 -4.59
N SER A 309 10.32 -2.29 -5.52
CA SER A 309 10.64 -2.37 -6.94
C SER A 309 12.12 -2.07 -7.22
N HIS A 310 12.67 -1.04 -6.57
CA HIS A 310 14.07 -0.67 -6.72
C HIS A 310 15.01 -1.77 -6.22
N PHE A 311 14.74 -2.33 -5.04
CA PHE A 311 15.58 -3.40 -4.48
C PHE A 311 15.55 -4.65 -5.35
N GLN A 312 14.36 -5.08 -5.80
CA GLN A 312 14.20 -6.25 -6.67
C GLN A 312 14.81 -6.04 -8.05
N THR A 313 14.68 -4.85 -8.64
CA THR A 313 15.35 -4.50 -9.89
C THR A 313 16.87 -4.56 -9.74
N GLY A 314 17.41 -4.06 -8.63
CA GLY A 314 18.84 -4.16 -8.32
C GLY A 314 19.33 -5.61 -8.17
N LEU A 315 18.54 -6.47 -7.51
CA LEU A 315 18.83 -7.90 -7.41
C LEU A 315 18.87 -8.57 -8.79
N THR A 316 17.89 -8.28 -9.65
CA THR A 316 17.85 -8.82 -11.02
C THR A 316 19.05 -8.36 -11.84
N GLN A 317 19.46 -7.09 -11.75
CA GLN A 317 20.64 -6.63 -12.47
C GLN A 317 21.94 -7.30 -11.97
N ALA A 318 21.99 -7.65 -10.68
CA ALA A 318 23.16 -8.26 -10.06
C ALA A 318 23.20 -9.79 -10.18
N SER A 319 22.15 -10.44 -10.68
CA SER A 319 21.98 -11.89 -10.62
C SER A 319 22.94 -12.65 -11.53
N GLU A 320 23.26 -13.89 -11.14
CA GLU A 320 24.24 -14.73 -11.84
C GLU A 320 23.77 -15.17 -13.22
N ASP A 321 22.45 -15.32 -13.39
CA ASP A 321 21.82 -15.71 -14.65
C ASP A 321 21.90 -14.60 -15.71
N GLN A 322 21.69 -13.34 -15.31
CA GLN A 322 21.89 -12.17 -16.18
C GLN A 322 23.37 -12.00 -16.57
N ARG A 323 24.30 -12.26 -15.64
CA ARG A 323 25.74 -12.27 -15.96
C ARG A 323 26.11 -13.39 -16.93
N TYR A 324 25.50 -14.57 -16.76
CA TYR A 324 25.72 -15.70 -17.67
C TYR A 324 25.24 -15.38 -19.08
N LYS A 325 24.07 -14.77 -19.23
CA LYS A 325 23.57 -14.26 -20.51
C LYS A 325 24.56 -13.31 -21.17
N ALA A 326 24.99 -12.25 -20.48
CA ALA A 326 25.93 -11.28 -21.02
C ALA A 326 27.26 -11.94 -21.47
N SER A 327 27.73 -12.95 -20.71
CA SER A 327 28.94 -13.69 -21.07
C SER A 327 28.75 -14.60 -22.29
N ALA A 328 27.57 -15.21 -22.45
CA ALA A 328 27.24 -16.06 -23.59
C ALA A 328 27.10 -15.24 -24.88
N GLU A 329 26.39 -14.12 -24.83
CA GLU A 329 26.26 -13.19 -25.96
C GLU A 329 27.62 -12.64 -26.41
N THR A 330 28.50 -12.31 -25.47
CA THR A 330 29.87 -11.85 -25.78
C THR A 330 30.69 -12.95 -26.46
N ALA A 331 30.57 -14.20 -26.00
CA ALA A 331 31.28 -15.33 -26.59
C ALA A 331 30.80 -15.63 -28.03
N GLU A 332 29.49 -15.53 -28.28
CA GLU A 332 28.91 -15.67 -29.63
C GLU A 332 29.34 -14.55 -30.58
N ALA A 333 29.39 -13.31 -30.10
CA ALA A 333 29.84 -12.16 -30.90
C ALA A 333 31.31 -12.32 -31.36
N VAL A 334 32.20 -12.75 -30.45
CA VAL A 334 33.62 -12.97 -30.77
C VAL A 334 33.79 -14.14 -31.74
N ALA A 335 33.01 -15.21 -31.60
CA ALA A 335 33.05 -16.35 -32.53
C ALA A 335 32.52 -16.02 -33.94
N GLY A 336 31.61 -15.04 -34.06
CA GLY A 336 31.11 -14.56 -35.35
C GLY A 336 32.08 -13.64 -36.11
N GLU A 337 32.94 -12.90 -35.40
CA GLU A 337 33.93 -12.01 -36.02
C GLU A 337 35.15 -12.77 -36.57
N ASP A 338 35.58 -13.87 -35.92
CA ASP A 338 36.69 -14.71 -36.41
C ASP A 338 36.32 -15.64 -37.59
N GLY A 339 35.03 -15.68 -37.96
CA GLY A 339 34.49 -16.53 -39.03
C GLY A 339 34.12 -15.82 -40.34
N SER A 340 34.39 -14.51 -40.47
CA SER A 340 34.00 -13.68 -41.63
C SER A 340 35.15 -13.30 -42.56
#